data_AF-A0A849UX73-F1
#
_entry.id   AF-A0A849UX73-F1
#
_cell.length_a   1.000
_cell.length_b   1.000
_cell.length_c   1.000
_cell.angle_alpha   90.00
_cell.angle_beta   90.00
_cell.angle_gamma   90.00
#
_symmetry.space_group_name_H-M   'P 1'
#
loop_
_entity.id
_entity.type
_entity.pdbx_description
1 polymer ?
#
loop_
_entity_poly.entity_id
_entity_poly.type
_entity_poly.pdbx_seq_one_letter_code
_entity_poly.pdbx_strand_id
1 'polypeptide(L)'
;MFQLVFNKIHHSLLKKAPATGIGLLRLFYGLVTLQEIIFLTYFNHLIFDPLPFIDVEFPSIPLFLGLWGIVAFCVAIGYRYQFAIIANYVFWIVFVNFTPMQRDFDGGFDTFMIGVGFFLLFMPGDRAFSIDSLRYKLSTPFKHYSEYPKATVSALTYHLPVFICLGLLYLDSDIHKLFAPHWRNGLGSWLPATQPYYVSALDTSPLLNIELLQKTIGYTIMVFQMSFVFFFAHRQLRVVYLLLGMAMHLGITLTLNIYPFGIGMLICYTLLIPFKWWREIATWFKANQPGLIVFYDQQCPLCNRTVLTLNHFDIFGRIDFKSAQQFAADYPGMAAVEMNVLLTDLYALDKNNNRYSGVETYRQIMLKMLYLAPVGMLLELPGIKDFANRTYRSIADSRQRITCDNECYIGSSLPDNTFYHQLFEGYARQKPKAFTRKLAKIVLALLFLQINSTVHYGLAYRLPLAYEKWPISQPLSQASNALLMVSSTFLGITPHALYLHDHFAGYDRILAITYIDPQGNEQWLPFVNEQGRLLAPNWGRVHSMWANIAVTPTINNIRLRKFIMKVTAFWGQKSGLNLDDVTFNIKMKKIAPPTQWVPDQLHKNFLSQWLTIGTVHWVDKQISYDLPMDINSL
;
A
#
# COMPACT_ATOMS: atom_id res chain seq x y z
N MET A 1 -19.31 26.95 9.33
CA MET A 1 -18.58 25.70 9.00
C MET A 1 -19.50 24.46 8.96
N PHE A 2 -20.20 24.11 10.06
CA PHE A 2 -21.03 22.88 10.12
C PHE A 2 -22.03 22.72 8.97
N GLN A 3 -22.81 23.77 8.65
CA GLN A 3 -23.81 23.70 7.58
C GLN A 3 -23.22 23.39 6.20
N LEU A 4 -22.02 23.91 5.91
CA LEU A 4 -21.30 23.65 4.65
C LEU A 4 -20.87 22.18 4.58
N VAL A 5 -20.27 21.66 5.66
CA VAL A 5 -19.86 20.25 5.77
C VAL A 5 -21.08 19.33 5.66
N PHE A 6 -22.16 19.64 6.37
CA PHE A 6 -23.43 18.91 6.31
C PHE A 6 -23.97 18.83 4.87
N ASN A 7 -24.07 19.97 4.18
CA ASN A 7 -24.59 20.02 2.81
C ASN A 7 -23.72 19.20 1.84
N LYS A 8 -22.39 19.31 1.92
CA LYS A 8 -21.45 18.53 1.08
C LYS A 8 -21.56 17.03 1.33
N ILE A 9 -21.65 16.60 2.58
CA ILE A 9 -21.83 15.20 2.95
C ILE A 9 -23.17 14.68 2.44
N HIS A 10 -24.26 15.41 2.66
CA HIS A 10 -25.60 15.01 2.24
C HIS A 10 -25.66 14.83 0.72
N HIS A 11 -25.13 15.79 -0.04
CA HIS A 11 -25.06 15.71 -1.50
C HIS A 11 -24.23 14.50 -1.98
N SER A 12 -23.05 14.29 -1.38
CA SER A 12 -22.17 13.16 -1.75
C SER A 12 -22.74 11.81 -1.36
N LEU A 13 -23.51 11.74 -0.28
CA LEU A 13 -24.15 10.52 0.21
C LEU A 13 -25.20 9.98 -0.77
N LEU A 14 -25.97 10.89 -1.38
CA LEU A 14 -27.04 10.54 -2.32
C LEU A 14 -26.51 10.19 -3.71
N LYS A 15 -25.36 10.74 -4.09
CA LYS A 15 -24.74 10.50 -5.40
C LYS A 15 -24.11 9.10 -5.47
N LYS A 16 -24.47 8.32 -6.49
CA LYS A 16 -23.90 6.99 -6.73
C LYS A 16 -22.66 7.04 -7.62
N ALA A 17 -21.71 6.16 -7.35
CA ALA A 17 -20.48 5.95 -8.10
C ALA A 17 -20.19 4.44 -8.27
N PRO A 18 -19.45 4.00 -9.29
CA PRO A 18 -19.01 2.61 -9.41
C PRO A 18 -18.13 2.19 -8.22
N ALA A 19 -18.17 0.92 -7.82
CA ALA A 19 -17.31 0.40 -6.74
C ALA A 19 -15.84 0.14 -7.16
N THR A 20 -15.52 0.26 -8.45
CA THR A 20 -14.21 -0.10 -9.05
C THR A 20 -13.02 0.51 -8.32
N GLY A 21 -13.02 1.82 -8.07
CA GLY A 21 -11.90 2.50 -7.40
C GLY A 21 -11.71 2.06 -5.95
N ILE A 22 -12.79 1.71 -5.25
CA ILE A 22 -12.75 1.19 -3.88
C ILE A 22 -12.13 -0.21 -3.84
N GLY A 23 -12.52 -1.07 -4.78
CA GLY A 23 -11.93 -2.41 -4.92
C GLY A 23 -10.43 -2.36 -5.22
N LEU A 24 -10.01 -1.42 -6.07
CA LEU A 24 -8.59 -1.20 -6.39
C LEU A 24 -7.80 -0.62 -5.21
N LEU A 25 -8.35 0.37 -4.50
CA LEU A 25 -7.74 0.88 -3.27
C LEU A 25 -7.49 -0.26 -2.27
N ARG A 26 -8.50 -1.09 -2.02
CA ARG A 26 -8.39 -2.25 -1.13
C ARG A 26 -7.33 -3.25 -1.62
N LEU A 27 -7.35 -3.59 -2.90
CA LEU A 27 -6.37 -4.50 -3.51
C LEU A 27 -4.95 -4.00 -3.28
N PHE A 28 -4.66 -2.76 -3.69
CA PHE A 28 -3.31 -2.22 -3.57
C PHE A 28 -2.91 -1.96 -2.12
N TYR A 29 -3.82 -1.55 -1.25
CA TYR A 29 -3.56 -1.45 0.19
C TYR A 29 -3.11 -2.79 0.78
N GLY A 30 -3.80 -3.89 0.45
CA GLY A 30 -3.41 -5.23 0.86
C GLY A 30 -2.06 -5.67 0.29
N LEU A 31 -1.78 -5.36 -0.99
CA LEU A 31 -0.51 -5.67 -1.64
C LEU A 31 0.67 -4.89 -1.03
N VAL A 32 0.50 -3.60 -0.76
CA VAL A 32 1.51 -2.80 -0.05
C VAL A 32 1.73 -3.36 1.35
N THR A 33 0.68 -3.69 2.08
CA THR A 33 0.80 -4.31 3.41
C THR A 33 1.57 -5.64 3.35
N LEU A 34 1.32 -6.49 2.34
CA LEU A 34 2.08 -7.73 2.13
C LEU A 34 3.56 -7.47 1.84
N GLN A 35 3.86 -6.49 0.99
CA GLN A 35 5.24 -6.10 0.69
C GLN A 35 5.98 -5.61 1.95
N GLU A 36 5.29 -4.90 2.84
CA GLU A 36 5.83 -4.47 4.12
C GLU A 36 6.05 -5.62 5.10
N ILE A 37 5.14 -6.61 5.14
CA ILE A 37 5.31 -7.80 5.96
C ILE A 37 6.52 -8.64 5.49
N ILE A 38 6.75 -8.74 4.18
CA ILE A 38 7.95 -9.38 3.62
C ILE A 38 9.21 -8.63 4.08
N PHE A 39 9.20 -7.29 4.02
CA PHE A 39 10.29 -6.45 4.52
C PHE A 39 10.55 -6.68 6.01
N LEU A 40 9.50 -6.66 6.84
CA LEU A 40 9.61 -6.89 8.28
C LEU A 40 10.10 -8.30 8.60
N THR A 41 9.75 -9.29 7.80
CA THR A 41 10.24 -10.66 7.95
C THR A 41 11.74 -10.75 7.66
N TYR A 42 12.22 -10.05 6.63
CA TYR A 42 13.65 -10.00 6.30
C TYR A 42 14.48 -9.28 7.39
N PHE A 43 13.95 -8.18 7.93
CA PHE A 43 14.61 -7.34 8.94
C PHE A 43 14.16 -7.61 10.38
N ASN A 44 13.51 -8.74 10.65
CA ASN A 44 12.92 -9.01 11.97
C ASN A 44 13.96 -8.90 13.11
N HIS A 45 15.14 -9.48 12.94
CA HIS A 45 16.23 -9.44 13.90
C HIS A 45 16.83 -8.02 14.03
N LEU A 46 16.86 -7.24 12.95
CA LEU A 46 17.33 -5.85 13.04
C LEU A 46 16.35 -4.97 13.83
N ILE A 47 15.06 -5.15 13.56
CA ILE A 47 13.98 -4.29 14.07
C ILE A 47 13.61 -4.67 15.51
N PHE A 48 13.31 -5.94 15.75
CA PHE A 48 12.65 -6.39 16.99
C PHE A 48 13.62 -6.90 18.06
N ASP A 49 14.81 -7.41 17.69
CA ASP A 49 15.77 -7.83 18.71
C ASP A 49 16.51 -6.62 19.30
N PRO A 50 16.74 -6.57 20.63
CA PRO A 50 17.66 -5.62 21.25
C PRO A 50 19.07 -5.74 20.64
N LEU A 51 19.54 -6.98 20.47
CA LEU A 51 20.79 -7.31 19.82
C LEU A 51 20.57 -8.36 18.72
N PRO A 52 20.63 -7.98 17.42
CA PRO A 52 20.27 -8.85 16.31
C PRO A 52 20.94 -10.22 16.35
N PHE A 53 20.15 -11.29 16.24
CA PHE A 53 20.56 -12.71 16.25
C PHE A 53 21.17 -13.25 17.56
N ILE A 54 21.62 -12.38 18.47
CA ILE A 54 22.30 -12.78 19.71
C ILE A 54 21.32 -12.76 20.89
N ASP A 55 20.56 -11.67 21.05
CA ASP A 55 19.53 -11.52 22.08
C ASP A 55 18.16 -11.44 21.42
N VAL A 56 17.55 -12.61 21.19
CA VAL A 56 16.24 -12.72 20.53
C VAL A 56 15.13 -12.51 21.57
N GLU A 57 14.64 -11.28 21.67
CA GLU A 57 13.62 -10.90 22.66
C GLU A 57 12.26 -11.55 22.38
N PHE A 58 11.85 -11.63 21.11
CA PHE A 58 10.53 -12.16 20.72
C PHE A 58 10.62 -13.23 19.61
N PRO A 59 10.90 -14.51 19.94
CA PRO A 59 10.99 -15.59 18.96
C PRO A 59 9.71 -15.84 18.15
N SER A 60 8.55 -15.37 18.63
CA SER A 60 7.25 -15.54 17.99
C SER A 60 6.93 -14.49 16.91
N ILE A 61 7.76 -13.47 16.72
CA ILE A 61 7.55 -12.43 15.71
C ILE A 61 7.28 -12.99 14.30
N PRO A 62 8.06 -13.97 13.78
CA PRO A 62 7.80 -14.55 12.46
C PRO A 62 6.41 -15.17 12.33
N LEU A 63 5.89 -15.80 13.40
CA LEU A 63 4.54 -16.36 13.42
C LEU A 63 3.49 -15.25 13.29
N PHE A 64 3.61 -14.17 14.07
CA PHE A 64 2.66 -13.06 14.00
C PHE A 64 2.73 -12.29 12.67
N LEU A 65 3.92 -12.14 12.09
CA LEU A 65 4.08 -11.60 10.74
C LEU A 65 3.43 -12.51 9.69
N GLY A 66 3.56 -13.84 9.82
CA GLY A 66 2.87 -14.80 8.94
C GLY A 66 1.35 -14.73 9.06
N LEU A 67 0.82 -14.64 10.29
CA LEU A 67 -0.61 -14.45 10.53
C LEU A 67 -1.12 -13.13 9.94
N TRP A 68 -0.36 -12.04 10.14
CA TRP A 68 -0.67 -10.76 9.51
C TRP A 68 -0.62 -10.86 7.99
N GLY A 69 0.34 -11.60 7.41
CA GLY A 69 0.44 -11.84 5.98
C GLY A 69 -0.80 -12.51 5.40
N ILE A 70 -1.32 -13.55 6.06
CA ILE A 70 -2.57 -14.21 5.66
C ILE A 70 -3.75 -13.23 5.69
N VAL A 71 -3.84 -12.41 6.74
CA VAL A 71 -4.89 -11.39 6.89
C VAL A 71 -4.77 -10.33 5.80
N ALA A 72 -3.57 -9.80 5.52
CA ALA A 72 -3.31 -8.82 4.47
C ALA A 72 -3.61 -9.38 3.08
N PHE A 73 -3.33 -10.66 2.83
CA PHE A 73 -3.75 -11.35 1.61
C PHE A 73 -5.27 -11.43 1.47
N CYS A 74 -5.98 -11.77 2.56
CA CYS A 74 -7.44 -11.75 2.58
C CYS A 74 -8.00 -10.35 2.31
N VAL A 75 -7.37 -9.29 2.82
CA VAL A 75 -7.70 -7.90 2.47
C VAL A 75 -7.47 -7.65 0.99
N ALA A 76 -6.32 -8.01 0.42
CA ALA A 76 -5.99 -7.77 -0.98
C ALA A 76 -7.04 -8.37 -1.92
N ILE A 77 -7.42 -9.63 -1.70
CA ILE A 77 -8.41 -10.35 -2.54
C ILE A 77 -9.87 -10.05 -2.13
N GLY A 78 -10.11 -9.31 -1.05
CA GLY A 78 -11.45 -9.02 -0.54
C GLY A 78 -12.21 -10.28 -0.11
N TYR A 79 -11.57 -11.16 0.67
CA TYR A 79 -12.18 -12.35 1.27
C TYR A 79 -12.46 -12.14 2.76
N ARG A 80 -13.71 -12.37 3.18
CA ARG A 80 -14.20 -12.05 4.53
C ARG A 80 -13.78 -10.64 4.94
N TYR A 81 -14.02 -9.70 4.03
CA TYR A 81 -13.40 -8.38 4.02
C TYR A 81 -13.52 -7.65 5.35
N GLN A 82 -14.71 -7.58 5.95
CA GLN A 82 -14.92 -6.88 7.22
C GLN A 82 -14.03 -7.42 8.35
N PHE A 83 -13.94 -8.75 8.47
CA PHE A 83 -13.07 -9.37 9.47
C PHE A 83 -11.60 -9.12 9.15
N ALA A 84 -11.21 -9.35 7.88
CA ALA A 84 -9.84 -9.19 7.43
C ALA A 84 -9.31 -7.76 7.64
N ILE A 85 -10.11 -6.73 7.31
CA ILE A 85 -9.67 -5.34 7.47
C ILE A 85 -9.60 -4.91 8.95
N ILE A 86 -10.51 -5.38 9.80
CA ILE A 86 -10.44 -5.14 11.26
C ILE A 86 -9.17 -5.78 11.83
N ALA A 87 -8.93 -7.06 11.53
CA ALA A 87 -7.73 -7.76 11.99
C ALA A 87 -6.45 -7.09 11.48
N ASN A 88 -6.42 -6.70 10.20
CA ASN A 88 -5.28 -5.99 9.60
C ASN A 88 -5.02 -4.64 10.27
N TYR A 89 -6.08 -3.90 10.58
CA TYR A 89 -5.99 -2.61 11.27
C TYR A 89 -5.46 -2.76 12.70
N VAL A 90 -5.89 -3.81 13.43
CA VAL A 90 -5.33 -4.15 14.74
C VAL A 90 -3.85 -4.51 14.63
N PHE A 91 -3.44 -5.30 13.63
CA PHE A 91 -2.02 -5.61 13.42
C PHE A 91 -1.18 -4.36 13.16
N TRP A 92 -1.66 -3.43 12.32
CA TRP A 92 -0.99 -2.15 12.13
C TRP A 92 -0.81 -1.39 13.46
N ILE A 93 -1.85 -1.28 14.28
CA ILE A 93 -1.75 -0.61 15.58
C ILE A 93 -0.73 -1.31 16.49
N VAL A 94 -0.83 -2.63 16.62
CA VAL A 94 0.01 -3.43 17.52
C VAL A 94 1.48 -3.35 17.11
N PHE A 95 1.80 -3.66 15.86
CA PHE A 95 3.19 -3.64 15.38
C PHE A 95 3.79 -2.24 15.42
N VAL A 96 3.06 -1.22 14.97
CA VAL A 96 3.63 0.13 14.89
C VAL A 96 3.81 0.75 16.26
N ASN A 97 2.83 0.65 17.16
CA ASN A 97 2.83 1.42 18.41
C ASN A 97 3.32 0.65 19.64
N PHE A 98 3.38 -0.69 19.59
CA PHE A 98 3.74 -1.52 20.74
C PHE A 98 5.00 -2.36 20.51
N THR A 99 5.80 -2.00 19.50
CA THR A 99 7.11 -2.61 19.24
C THR A 99 8.17 -1.51 19.05
N PRO A 100 9.47 -1.87 18.94
CA PRO A 100 10.53 -0.89 18.65
C PRO A 100 10.31 -0.07 17.37
N MET A 101 9.40 -0.49 16.48
CA MET A 101 9.06 0.23 15.25
C MET A 101 8.73 1.71 15.51
N GLN A 102 7.91 2.03 16.52
CA GLN A 102 7.48 3.39 16.82
C GLN A 102 8.65 4.34 17.11
N ARG A 103 9.65 3.84 17.83
CA ARG A 103 10.71 4.68 18.42
C ARG A 103 11.95 4.73 17.56
N ASP A 104 12.34 3.58 17.01
CA ASP A 104 13.64 3.41 16.37
C ASP A 104 13.56 3.41 14.83
N PHE A 105 12.35 3.24 14.26
CA PHE A 105 12.17 2.99 12.83
C PHE A 105 11.04 3.81 12.18
N ASP A 106 10.46 4.78 12.88
CA ASP A 106 9.35 5.58 12.34
C ASP A 106 9.81 6.44 11.15
N GLY A 107 8.97 6.48 10.12
CA GLY A 107 9.15 7.26 8.90
C GLY A 107 7.85 7.85 8.35
N GLY A 108 6.78 7.90 9.15
CA GLY A 108 5.48 8.47 8.78
C GLY A 108 4.60 7.63 7.84
N PHE A 109 5.19 6.71 7.07
CA PHE A 109 4.46 5.76 6.21
C PHE A 109 3.47 4.88 7.01
N ASP A 110 3.90 4.39 8.17
CA ASP A 110 3.11 3.51 9.02
C ASP A 110 1.83 4.18 9.52
N THR A 111 1.99 5.39 10.04
CA THR A 111 0.90 6.25 10.50
C THR A 111 -0.07 6.58 9.37
N PHE A 112 0.44 6.82 8.15
CA PHE A 112 -0.39 7.02 6.97
C PHE A 112 -1.22 5.76 6.64
N MET A 113 -0.61 4.57 6.67
CA MET A 113 -1.30 3.31 6.41
C MET A 113 -2.36 3.00 7.48
N ILE A 114 -2.12 3.32 8.76
CA ILE A 114 -3.13 3.27 9.83
C ILE A 114 -4.33 4.15 9.46
N GLY A 115 -4.09 5.39 9.03
CA GLY A 115 -5.15 6.32 8.61
C GLY A 115 -5.98 5.78 7.44
N VAL A 116 -5.35 5.25 6.39
CA VAL A 116 -6.05 4.63 5.25
C VAL A 116 -6.83 3.39 5.70
N GLY A 117 -6.24 2.54 6.54
CA GLY A 117 -6.86 1.36 7.12
C GLY A 117 -8.11 1.67 7.93
N PHE A 118 -8.09 2.76 8.71
CA PHE A 118 -9.25 3.24 9.47
C PHE A 118 -10.44 3.56 8.56
N PHE A 119 -10.23 4.25 7.43
CA PHE A 119 -11.31 4.50 6.48
C PHE A 119 -11.83 3.22 5.84
N LEU A 120 -10.93 2.28 5.51
CA LEU A 120 -11.32 1.00 4.93
C LEU A 120 -12.25 0.18 5.86
N LEU A 121 -12.19 0.34 7.19
CA LEU A 121 -13.15 -0.30 8.12
C LEU A 121 -14.62 0.01 7.78
N PHE A 122 -14.87 1.19 7.19
CA PHE A 122 -16.20 1.71 6.89
C PHE A 122 -16.46 1.84 5.38
N MET A 123 -15.58 1.34 4.53
CA MET A 123 -15.71 1.41 3.07
C MET A 123 -16.16 0.08 2.47
N PRO A 124 -16.84 0.08 1.32
CA PRO A 124 -17.35 -1.13 0.67
C PRO A 124 -16.28 -1.84 -0.18
N GLY A 125 -15.19 -2.27 0.45
CA GLY A 125 -14.08 -2.99 -0.21
C GLY A 125 -14.46 -4.37 -0.74
N ASP A 126 -15.56 -4.95 -0.27
CA ASP A 126 -16.12 -6.24 -0.66
C ASP A 126 -16.88 -6.22 -2.00
N ARG A 127 -17.10 -5.05 -2.62
CA ARG A 127 -18.02 -4.90 -3.75
C ARG A 127 -17.44 -5.12 -5.14
N ALA A 128 -16.14 -4.85 -5.33
CA ALA A 128 -15.47 -4.94 -6.62
C ALA A 128 -14.11 -5.65 -6.50
N PHE A 129 -13.75 -6.45 -7.50
CA PHE A 129 -12.52 -7.25 -7.53
C PHE A 129 -12.32 -8.08 -6.26
N SER A 130 -13.39 -8.66 -5.72
CA SER A 130 -13.38 -9.32 -4.41
C SER A 130 -13.92 -10.74 -4.48
N ILE A 131 -13.33 -11.64 -3.70
CA ILE A 131 -13.88 -12.98 -3.49
C ILE A 131 -15.23 -12.93 -2.78
N ASP A 132 -15.47 -11.96 -1.88
CA ASP A 132 -16.77 -11.80 -1.24
C ASP A 132 -17.89 -11.52 -2.24
N SER A 133 -17.64 -10.72 -3.29
CA SER A 133 -18.63 -10.53 -4.37
C SER A 133 -18.96 -11.82 -5.12
N LEU A 134 -17.98 -12.73 -5.28
CA LEU A 134 -18.22 -14.07 -5.80
C LEU A 134 -19.04 -14.90 -4.81
N ARG A 135 -18.70 -14.90 -3.52
CA ARG A 135 -19.45 -15.63 -2.48
C ARG A 135 -20.93 -15.24 -2.46
N TYR A 136 -21.23 -13.94 -2.57
CA TYR A 136 -22.61 -13.46 -2.69
C TYR A 136 -23.31 -14.05 -3.92
N LYS A 137 -22.66 -14.08 -5.10
CA LYS A 137 -23.23 -14.72 -6.30
C LYS A 137 -23.45 -16.23 -6.11
N LEU A 138 -22.50 -16.93 -5.49
CA LEU A 138 -22.56 -18.38 -5.28
C LEU A 138 -23.68 -18.81 -4.30
N SER A 139 -24.20 -17.88 -3.50
CA SER A 139 -25.36 -18.12 -2.63
C SER A 139 -26.67 -18.24 -3.40
N THR A 140 -26.77 -17.67 -4.60
CA THR A 140 -27.93 -17.73 -5.49
C THR A 140 -27.54 -18.36 -6.83
N PRO A 141 -27.23 -19.67 -6.86
CA PRO A 141 -26.57 -20.32 -8.00
C PRO A 141 -27.40 -20.25 -9.28
N PHE A 142 -28.73 -20.35 -9.22
CA PHE A 142 -29.59 -20.33 -10.40
C PHE A 142 -29.79 -18.95 -11.04
N LYS A 143 -29.33 -17.89 -10.38
CA LYS A 143 -29.39 -16.53 -10.93
C LYS A 143 -28.28 -16.34 -11.95
N HIS A 144 -28.62 -16.01 -13.19
CA HIS A 144 -27.64 -15.83 -14.24
C HIS A 144 -26.71 -14.63 -13.95
N TYR A 145 -25.43 -14.71 -14.34
CA TYR A 145 -24.43 -13.69 -13.99
C TYR A 145 -24.76 -12.30 -14.54
N SER A 146 -25.53 -12.20 -15.64
CA SER A 146 -25.98 -10.94 -16.23
C SER A 146 -27.06 -10.22 -15.41
N GLU A 147 -27.77 -10.93 -14.53
CA GLU A 147 -28.83 -10.37 -13.69
C GLU A 147 -28.32 -9.72 -12.40
N TYR A 148 -27.03 -9.85 -12.10
CA TYR A 148 -26.44 -9.18 -10.96
C TYR A 148 -26.20 -7.70 -11.29
N PRO A 149 -26.70 -6.77 -10.46
CA PRO A 149 -26.50 -5.36 -10.70
C PRO A 149 -25.01 -5.00 -10.60
N LYS A 150 -24.59 -4.04 -11.41
CA LYS A 150 -23.25 -3.45 -11.29
C LYS A 150 -23.14 -2.79 -9.91
N ALA A 151 -22.08 -3.14 -9.18
CA ALA A 151 -21.87 -2.61 -7.83
C ALA A 151 -21.69 -1.08 -7.84
N THR A 152 -22.58 -0.38 -7.15
CA THR A 152 -22.52 1.07 -6.95
C THR A 152 -22.47 1.42 -5.47
N VAL A 153 -21.77 2.50 -5.16
CA VAL A 153 -21.48 2.98 -3.80
C VAL A 153 -21.75 4.48 -3.72
N SER A 154 -21.77 5.02 -2.50
CA SER A 154 -21.88 6.46 -2.29
C SER A 154 -20.62 7.19 -2.78
N ALA A 155 -20.76 8.34 -3.44
CA ALA A 155 -19.61 9.16 -3.84
C ALA A 155 -18.79 9.67 -2.64
N LEU A 156 -19.40 9.67 -1.44
CA LEU A 156 -18.72 9.98 -0.19
C LEU A 156 -17.52 9.06 0.09
N THR A 157 -17.58 7.78 -0.30
CA THR A 157 -16.48 6.82 -0.10
C THR A 157 -15.26 7.14 -0.97
N TYR A 158 -15.40 8.02 -1.95
CA TYR A 158 -14.30 8.55 -2.74
C TYR A 158 -13.78 9.86 -2.14
N HIS A 159 -14.68 10.80 -1.86
CA HIS A 159 -14.28 12.15 -1.46
C HIS A 159 -13.72 12.23 -0.04
N LEU A 160 -14.32 11.52 0.92
CA LEU A 160 -13.95 11.64 2.33
C LEU A 160 -12.53 11.14 2.64
N PRO A 161 -12.12 9.92 2.25
CA PRO A 161 -10.74 9.48 2.48
C PRO A 161 -9.72 10.31 1.70
N VAL A 162 -10.02 10.74 0.46
CA VAL A 162 -9.12 11.64 -0.29
C VAL A 162 -8.96 12.99 0.42
N PHE A 163 -10.06 13.56 0.92
CA PHE A 163 -10.01 14.82 1.65
C PHE A 163 -9.16 14.71 2.91
N ILE A 164 -9.32 13.65 3.70
CA ILE A 164 -8.65 13.49 4.99
C ILE A 164 -7.23 12.96 4.83
N CYS A 165 -7.04 11.81 4.17
CA CYS A 165 -5.73 11.17 4.07
C CYS A 165 -4.77 11.92 3.12
N LEU A 166 -5.27 12.57 2.06
CA LEU A 166 -4.41 13.34 1.15
C LEU A 166 -4.54 14.85 1.39
N GLY A 167 -5.75 15.38 1.37
CA GLY A 167 -5.95 16.84 1.41
C GLY A 167 -5.45 17.51 2.68
N LEU A 168 -5.80 16.96 3.85
CA LEU A 168 -5.33 17.50 5.12
C LEU A 168 -3.84 17.27 5.34
N LEU A 169 -3.33 16.10 4.95
CA LEU A 169 -1.90 15.78 4.98
C LEU A 169 -1.08 16.78 4.15
N TYR A 170 -1.50 17.06 2.92
CA TYR A 170 -0.82 18.02 2.05
C TYR A 170 -0.85 19.44 2.60
N LEU A 171 -2.02 19.87 3.09
CA LEU A 171 -2.16 21.20 3.67
C LEU A 171 -1.22 21.38 4.87
N ASP A 172 -1.19 20.39 5.76
CA ASP A 172 -0.30 20.36 6.93
C ASP A 172 1.18 20.36 6.53
N SER A 173 1.56 19.49 5.59
CA SER A 173 2.93 19.41 5.07
C SER A 173 3.41 20.73 4.46
N ASP A 174 2.56 21.42 3.71
CA ASP A 174 2.93 22.70 3.12
C ASP A 174 3.06 23.84 4.13
N ILE A 175 2.22 23.88 5.15
CA ILE A 175 2.36 24.85 6.24
C ILE A 175 3.75 24.72 6.88
N HIS A 176 4.20 23.49 7.12
CA HIS A 176 5.56 23.24 7.58
C HIS A 176 6.65 23.73 6.62
N LYS A 177 6.47 23.55 5.31
CA LYS A 177 7.45 23.96 4.28
C LYS A 177 7.58 25.46 4.15
N LEU A 178 6.55 26.25 4.47
CA LEU A 178 6.64 27.72 4.47
C LEU A 178 7.74 28.23 5.43
N PHE A 179 8.09 27.47 6.45
CA PHE A 179 9.15 27.82 7.40
C PHE A 179 10.55 27.36 6.96
N ALA A 180 10.68 26.62 5.86
CA ALA A 180 11.96 26.11 5.38
C ALA A 180 12.54 26.98 4.23
N PRO A 181 13.75 27.55 4.36
CA PRO A 181 14.34 28.43 3.34
C PRO A 181 14.45 27.78 1.95
N HIS A 182 14.87 26.52 1.87
CA HIS A 182 15.02 25.79 0.60
C HIS A 182 13.68 25.44 -0.05
N TRP A 183 12.57 25.40 0.69
CA TRP A 183 11.24 25.29 0.08
C TRP A 183 10.80 26.65 -0.48
N ARG A 184 11.03 27.74 0.26
CA ARG A 184 10.68 29.10 -0.17
C ARG A 184 11.40 29.56 -1.45
N ASN A 185 12.61 29.05 -1.71
CA ASN A 185 13.34 29.33 -2.95
C ASN A 185 13.13 28.26 -4.06
N GLY A 186 12.18 27.34 -3.87
CA GLY A 186 11.79 26.34 -4.88
C GLY A 186 12.68 25.08 -4.92
N LEU A 187 13.65 24.93 -4.02
CA LEU A 187 14.61 23.81 -4.01
C LEU A 187 14.21 22.66 -3.06
N GLY A 188 12.95 22.66 -2.60
CA GLY A 188 12.42 21.70 -1.64
C GLY A 188 12.61 20.24 -2.03
N SER A 189 12.34 19.90 -3.30
CA SER A 189 12.53 18.56 -3.85
C SER A 189 13.98 18.27 -4.25
N TRP A 190 14.74 19.31 -4.61
CA TRP A 190 16.12 19.20 -5.07
C TRP A 190 17.07 18.83 -3.93
N LEU A 191 16.94 19.49 -2.77
CA LEU A 191 17.89 19.31 -1.68
C LEU A 191 17.98 17.85 -1.22
N PRO A 192 16.88 17.14 -0.86
CA PRO A 192 16.96 15.72 -0.49
C PRO A 192 17.53 14.86 -1.61
N ALA A 193 17.23 15.17 -2.87
CA ALA A 193 17.71 14.44 -4.03
C ALA A 193 19.21 14.69 -4.36
N THR A 194 19.89 15.54 -3.58
CA THR A 194 21.35 15.75 -3.67
C THR A 194 22.13 15.17 -2.49
N GLN A 195 21.43 14.53 -1.54
CA GLN A 195 22.04 13.96 -0.33
C GLN A 195 22.24 12.45 -0.48
N PRO A 196 23.47 11.91 -0.31
CA PRO A 196 23.77 10.51 -0.61
C PRO A 196 22.87 9.48 0.09
N TYR A 197 22.57 9.66 1.38
CA TYR A 197 21.68 8.73 2.10
C TYR A 197 20.27 8.65 1.54
N TYR A 198 19.78 9.76 0.99
CA TYR A 198 18.38 9.91 0.63
C TYR A 198 18.06 9.47 -0.78
N VAL A 199 19.06 9.41 -1.67
CA VAL A 199 18.87 9.05 -3.07
C VAL A 199 18.83 7.55 -3.30
N SER A 200 18.00 7.13 -4.26
CA SER A 200 17.99 5.75 -4.73
C SER A 200 19.25 5.41 -5.55
N ALA A 201 19.31 4.17 -6.04
CA ALA A 201 20.36 3.74 -6.95
C ALA A 201 20.33 4.47 -8.31
N LEU A 202 19.21 5.13 -8.65
CA LEU A 202 19.09 5.90 -9.89
C LEU A 202 19.82 7.23 -9.76
N ASP A 203 20.80 7.44 -10.64
CA ASP A 203 21.43 8.75 -10.77
C ASP A 203 20.56 9.69 -11.62
N THR A 204 20.00 10.70 -10.96
CA THR A 204 19.14 11.72 -11.60
C THR A 204 19.86 13.07 -11.76
N SER A 205 21.19 13.09 -11.61
CA SER A 205 22.02 14.28 -11.78
C SER A 205 21.71 15.10 -13.04
N PRO A 206 21.44 14.51 -14.23
CA PRO A 206 21.07 15.30 -15.42
C PRO A 206 19.86 16.21 -15.20
N LEU A 207 18.87 15.77 -14.42
CA LEU A 207 17.68 16.57 -14.08
C LEU A 207 17.95 17.53 -12.92
N LEU A 208 18.70 17.09 -11.92
CA LEU A 208 19.07 17.91 -10.75
C LEU A 208 19.94 19.11 -11.13
N ASN A 209 20.66 19.00 -12.24
CA ASN A 209 21.53 20.02 -12.78
C ASN A 209 20.81 21.12 -13.60
N ILE A 210 19.48 21.11 -13.64
CA ILE A 210 18.66 22.14 -14.32
C ILE A 210 17.94 22.97 -13.25
N GLU A 211 18.53 24.08 -12.80
CA GLU A 211 18.00 24.91 -11.70
C GLU A 211 16.55 25.34 -11.91
N LEU A 212 16.23 25.85 -13.11
CA LEU A 212 14.88 26.32 -13.43
C LEU A 212 13.84 25.19 -13.31
N LEU A 213 14.19 23.98 -13.75
CA LEU A 213 13.33 22.81 -13.63
C LEU A 213 13.10 22.47 -12.16
N GLN A 214 14.15 22.46 -11.34
CA GLN A 214 14.05 22.14 -9.91
C GLN A 214 13.18 23.14 -9.15
N LYS A 215 13.38 24.44 -9.40
CA LYS A 215 12.52 25.50 -8.83
C LYS A 215 11.07 25.37 -9.27
N THR A 216 10.84 25.06 -10.55
CA THR A 216 9.50 24.83 -11.10
C THR A 216 8.83 23.65 -10.40
N ILE A 217 9.54 22.53 -10.20
CA ILE A 217 9.03 21.37 -9.48
C ILE A 217 8.69 21.75 -8.02
N GLY A 218 9.60 22.40 -7.30
CA GLY A 218 9.38 22.78 -5.91
C GLY A 218 8.16 23.68 -5.71
N TYR A 219 8.04 24.75 -6.51
CA TYR A 219 6.86 25.63 -6.45
C TYR A 219 5.59 24.94 -6.92
N THR A 220 5.67 24.07 -7.92
CA THR A 220 4.51 23.27 -8.35
C THR A 220 4.02 22.37 -7.21
N ILE A 221 4.92 21.74 -6.46
CA ILE A 221 4.56 20.92 -5.29
C ILE A 221 3.84 21.76 -4.23
N MET A 222 4.34 22.95 -3.89
CA MET A 222 3.71 23.83 -2.91
C MET A 222 2.35 24.37 -3.38
N VAL A 223 2.22 24.78 -4.64
CA VAL A 223 0.92 25.20 -5.16
C VAL A 223 -0.05 24.03 -5.18
N PHE A 224 0.41 22.86 -5.62
CA PHE A 224 -0.37 21.63 -5.66
C PHE A 224 -0.91 21.26 -4.29
N GLN A 225 -0.06 21.16 -3.28
CA GLN A 225 -0.42 20.65 -1.95
C GLN A 225 -1.35 21.63 -1.21
N MET A 226 -1.03 22.92 -1.18
CA MET A 226 -1.86 23.98 -0.60
C MET A 226 -3.26 24.07 -1.24
N SER A 227 -3.35 23.92 -2.56
CA SER A 227 -4.61 24.08 -3.29
C SER A 227 -5.45 22.81 -3.39
N PHE A 228 -4.85 21.63 -3.17
CA PHE A 228 -5.49 20.32 -3.36
C PHE A 228 -6.82 20.20 -2.60
N VAL A 229 -6.82 20.54 -1.31
CA VAL A 229 -7.98 20.39 -0.41
C VAL A 229 -9.23 21.13 -0.91
N PHE A 230 -9.06 22.21 -1.67
CA PHE A 230 -10.14 23.04 -2.19
C PHE A 230 -10.65 22.55 -3.55
N PHE A 231 -9.77 22.01 -4.40
CA PHE A 231 -10.04 21.84 -5.82
C PHE A 231 -9.97 20.40 -6.34
N PHE A 232 -9.52 19.41 -5.55
CA PHE A 232 -9.42 18.01 -6.00
C PHE A 232 -10.76 17.44 -6.51
N ALA A 233 -11.87 17.91 -5.96
CA ALA A 233 -13.22 17.48 -6.32
C ALA A 233 -13.79 18.20 -7.55
N HIS A 234 -13.15 19.28 -8.02
CA HIS A 234 -13.58 20.01 -9.22
C HIS A 234 -13.29 19.19 -10.47
N ARG A 235 -14.29 18.95 -11.33
CA ARG A 235 -14.22 17.96 -12.43
C ARG A 235 -13.02 18.14 -13.36
N GLN A 236 -12.71 19.38 -13.75
CA GLN A 236 -11.60 19.67 -14.66
C GLN A 236 -10.24 19.58 -13.96
N LEU A 237 -10.16 20.09 -12.73
CA LEU A 237 -8.91 20.12 -11.97
C LEU A 237 -8.55 18.76 -11.37
N ARG A 238 -9.54 17.89 -11.14
CA ARG A 238 -9.33 16.52 -10.64
C ARG A 238 -8.29 15.76 -11.45
N VAL A 239 -8.31 15.88 -12.79
CA VAL A 239 -7.35 15.20 -13.66
C VAL A 239 -5.96 15.80 -13.50
N VAL A 240 -5.87 17.13 -13.39
CA VAL A 240 -4.60 17.81 -13.11
C VAL A 240 -4.02 17.34 -11.78
N TYR A 241 -4.81 17.31 -10.70
CA TYR A 241 -4.35 16.83 -9.40
C TYR A 241 -4.00 15.33 -9.39
N LEU A 242 -4.73 14.52 -10.17
CA LEU A 242 -4.39 13.11 -10.35
C LEU A 242 -3.01 12.95 -10.99
N LEU A 243 -2.77 13.60 -12.13
CA LEU A 243 -1.52 13.45 -12.88
C LEU A 243 -0.34 14.04 -12.12
N LEU A 244 -0.47 15.26 -11.58
CA LEU A 244 0.59 15.88 -10.79
C LEU A 244 0.90 15.10 -9.52
N GLY A 245 -0.13 14.62 -8.82
CA GLY A 245 0.05 13.84 -7.61
C GLY A 245 0.70 12.48 -7.89
N MET A 246 0.26 11.78 -8.94
CA MET A 246 0.91 10.55 -9.38
C MET A 246 2.37 10.78 -9.80
N ALA A 247 2.64 11.82 -10.58
CA ALA A 247 4.00 12.16 -11.01
C ALA A 247 4.91 12.49 -9.81
N MET A 248 4.42 13.27 -8.84
CA MET A 248 5.15 13.61 -7.62
C MET A 248 5.50 12.34 -6.81
N HIS A 249 4.53 11.47 -6.55
CA HIS A 249 4.76 10.28 -5.73
C HIS A 249 5.56 9.20 -6.45
N LEU A 250 5.37 9.03 -7.76
CA LEU A 250 6.27 8.21 -8.57
C LEU A 250 7.70 8.77 -8.55
N GLY A 251 7.86 10.10 -8.62
CA GLY A 251 9.15 10.76 -8.46
C GLY A 251 9.80 10.40 -7.13
N ILE A 252 9.07 10.48 -6.01
CA ILE A 252 9.55 10.05 -4.69
C ILE A 252 9.96 8.57 -4.70
N THR A 253 9.09 7.69 -5.21
CA THR A 253 9.34 6.24 -5.30
C THR A 253 10.59 5.89 -6.10
N LEU A 254 10.87 6.62 -7.18
CA LEU A 254 12.00 6.33 -8.06
C LEU A 254 13.30 6.98 -7.58
N THR A 255 13.24 8.18 -7.01
CA THR A 255 14.44 8.99 -6.72
C THR A 255 14.91 8.93 -5.28
N LEU A 256 14.03 8.60 -4.33
CA LEU A 256 14.35 8.62 -2.90
C LEU A 256 14.26 7.23 -2.24
N ASN A 257 15.04 7.00 -1.19
CA ASN A 257 15.05 5.77 -0.40
C ASN A 257 13.83 5.59 0.53
N ILE A 258 12.77 6.37 0.32
CA ILE A 258 11.50 6.32 1.05
C ILE A 258 10.35 5.83 0.17
N TYR A 259 10.65 4.94 -0.77
CA TYR A 259 9.67 4.46 -1.74
C TYR A 259 8.36 3.91 -1.15
N PRO A 260 8.30 3.27 0.05
CA PRO A 260 7.04 2.78 0.61
C PRO A 260 6.04 3.92 0.84
N PHE A 261 6.53 5.10 1.26
CA PHE A 261 5.71 6.29 1.40
C PHE A 261 5.10 6.72 0.05
N GLY A 262 5.91 6.81 -1.00
CA GLY A 262 5.43 7.15 -2.35
C GLY A 262 4.39 6.17 -2.87
N ILE A 263 4.60 4.85 -2.69
CA ILE A 263 3.64 3.82 -3.09
C ILE A 263 2.36 3.90 -2.24
N GLY A 264 2.48 4.09 -0.93
CA GLY A 264 1.35 4.29 -0.02
C GLY A 264 0.49 5.48 -0.44
N MET A 265 1.10 6.60 -0.82
CA MET A 265 0.33 7.75 -1.32
C MET A 265 -0.36 7.43 -2.65
N LEU A 266 0.32 6.74 -3.58
CA LEU A 266 -0.21 6.37 -4.91
C LEU A 266 -1.48 5.52 -4.84
N ILE A 267 -1.62 4.62 -3.87
CA ILE A 267 -2.83 3.77 -3.79
C ILE A 267 -4.10 4.60 -3.57
N CYS A 268 -4.03 5.73 -2.86
CA CYS A 268 -5.17 6.63 -2.66
C CYS A 268 -5.58 7.36 -3.94
N TYR A 269 -4.68 7.53 -4.91
CA TYR A 269 -4.98 8.16 -6.21
C TYR A 269 -5.92 7.31 -7.07
N THR A 270 -6.08 6.02 -6.77
CA THR A 270 -7.13 5.19 -7.42
C THR A 270 -8.53 5.78 -7.26
N LEU A 271 -8.78 6.53 -6.18
CA LEU A 271 -10.04 7.23 -5.92
C LEU A 271 -10.20 8.50 -6.75
N LEU A 272 -9.11 9.05 -7.29
CA LEU A 272 -9.11 10.23 -8.14
C LEU A 272 -9.22 9.89 -9.64
N ILE A 273 -9.04 8.64 -10.03
CA ILE A 273 -9.13 8.24 -11.45
C ILE A 273 -10.56 8.43 -11.98
N PRO A 274 -10.76 9.17 -13.11
CA PRO A 274 -12.06 9.31 -13.73
C PRO A 274 -12.66 7.96 -14.13
N PHE A 275 -13.96 7.77 -13.84
CA PHE A 275 -14.65 6.51 -14.17
C PHE A 275 -14.68 6.19 -15.67
N LYS A 276 -14.54 7.21 -16.54
CA LYS A 276 -14.40 7.02 -17.99
C LYS A 276 -13.14 6.22 -18.33
N TRP A 277 -12.02 6.55 -17.71
CA TRP A 277 -10.73 5.89 -17.96
C TRP A 277 -10.77 4.43 -17.56
N TRP A 278 -11.39 4.09 -16.42
CA TRP A 278 -11.59 2.68 -16.05
C TRP A 278 -12.39 1.89 -17.09
N ARG A 279 -13.41 2.51 -17.69
CA ARG A 279 -14.19 1.87 -18.76
C ARG A 279 -13.38 1.72 -20.04
N GLU A 280 -12.61 2.74 -20.42
CA GLU A 280 -11.74 2.72 -21.60
C GLU A 280 -10.62 1.67 -21.47
N ILE A 281 -9.97 1.60 -20.31
CA ILE A 281 -8.98 0.57 -19.99
C ILE A 281 -9.64 -0.82 -20.07
N ALA A 282 -10.83 -0.99 -19.49
CA ALA A 282 -11.55 -2.25 -19.56
C ALA A 282 -11.91 -2.66 -21.00
N THR A 283 -12.25 -1.71 -21.88
CA THR A 283 -12.52 -2.01 -23.30
C THR A 283 -11.28 -2.42 -24.08
N TRP A 284 -10.09 -1.97 -23.68
CA TRP A 284 -8.84 -2.39 -24.33
C TRP A 284 -8.50 -3.86 -24.03
N PHE A 285 -8.84 -4.33 -22.83
CA PHE A 285 -8.59 -5.71 -22.41
C PHE A 285 -9.74 -6.66 -22.77
N LYS A 286 -10.98 -6.19 -22.83
CA LYS A 286 -12.13 -7.03 -23.17
C LYS A 286 -12.15 -7.40 -24.65
N ALA A 287 -12.44 -8.66 -24.93
CA ALA A 287 -12.65 -9.11 -26.30
C ALA A 287 -13.95 -8.54 -26.87
N ASN A 288 -13.92 -8.15 -28.15
CA ASN A 288 -15.12 -7.68 -28.87
C ASN A 288 -16.15 -8.80 -29.11
N GLN A 289 -15.68 -10.04 -29.20
CA GLN A 289 -16.51 -11.23 -29.36
C GLN A 289 -15.93 -12.39 -28.54
N PRO A 290 -16.77 -13.27 -27.98
CA PRO A 290 -16.30 -14.44 -27.25
C PRO A 290 -15.47 -15.35 -28.17
N GLY A 291 -14.41 -15.93 -27.61
CA GLY A 291 -13.56 -16.91 -28.29
C GLY A 291 -13.93 -18.36 -28.01
N LEU A 292 -14.85 -18.59 -27.07
CA LEU A 292 -15.35 -19.89 -26.67
C LEU A 292 -16.77 -19.74 -26.15
N ILE A 293 -17.68 -20.61 -26.60
CA ILE A 293 -19.04 -20.72 -26.09
C ILE A 293 -19.13 -22.01 -25.29
N VAL A 294 -19.52 -21.93 -24.03
CA VAL A 294 -19.57 -23.05 -23.09
C VAL A 294 -21.02 -23.36 -22.75
N PHE A 295 -21.44 -24.60 -22.98
CA PHE A 295 -22.76 -25.10 -22.70
C PHE A 295 -22.76 -25.86 -21.38
N TYR A 296 -23.69 -25.51 -20.49
CA TYR A 296 -23.79 -26.09 -19.15
C TYR A 296 -25.22 -26.49 -18.80
N ASP A 297 -25.35 -27.41 -17.85
CA ASP A 297 -26.64 -27.80 -17.29
C ASP A 297 -27.17 -26.72 -16.32
N GLN A 298 -28.20 -25.98 -16.75
CA GLN A 298 -28.80 -24.92 -15.94
C GLN A 298 -29.56 -25.43 -14.69
N GLN A 299 -29.93 -26.71 -14.65
CA GLN A 299 -30.66 -27.32 -13.53
C GLN A 299 -29.70 -27.90 -12.48
N CYS A 300 -28.40 -27.90 -12.73
CA CYS A 300 -27.41 -28.38 -11.77
C CYS A 300 -26.81 -27.20 -10.95
N PRO A 301 -26.99 -27.17 -9.61
CA PRO A 301 -26.41 -26.12 -8.76
C PRO A 301 -24.89 -26.03 -8.88
N LEU A 302 -24.21 -27.18 -8.99
CA LEU A 302 -22.76 -27.25 -9.14
C LEU A 302 -22.32 -26.61 -10.47
N CYS A 303 -22.96 -26.97 -11.59
CA CYS A 303 -22.65 -26.40 -12.90
C CYS A 303 -22.85 -24.89 -12.92
N ASN A 304 -23.95 -24.39 -12.36
CA ASN A 304 -24.19 -22.95 -12.25
C ASN A 304 -23.12 -22.24 -11.38
N ARG A 305 -22.74 -22.81 -10.23
CA ARG A 305 -21.66 -22.27 -9.39
C ARG A 305 -20.32 -22.23 -10.12
N THR A 306 -20.03 -23.26 -10.91
CA THR A 306 -18.84 -23.30 -11.77
C THR A 306 -18.89 -22.16 -12.78
N VAL A 307 -20.00 -21.97 -13.49
CA VAL A 307 -20.19 -20.87 -14.45
C VAL A 307 -20.04 -19.50 -13.77
N LEU A 308 -20.67 -19.28 -12.61
CA LEU A 308 -20.53 -18.02 -11.87
C LEU A 308 -19.09 -17.75 -11.45
N THR A 309 -18.35 -18.79 -11.05
CA THR A 309 -16.93 -18.71 -10.68
C THR A 309 -16.08 -18.37 -11.89
N LEU A 310 -16.23 -19.10 -12.99
CA LEU A 310 -15.47 -18.88 -14.21
C LEU A 310 -15.77 -17.51 -14.81
N ASN A 311 -17.03 -17.08 -14.84
CA ASN A 311 -17.42 -15.74 -15.29
C ASN A 311 -16.83 -14.63 -14.40
N HIS A 312 -16.77 -14.83 -13.09
CA HIS A 312 -16.15 -13.86 -12.17
C HIS A 312 -14.67 -13.62 -12.51
N PHE A 313 -13.98 -14.66 -12.94
CA PHE A 313 -12.57 -14.65 -13.29
C PHE A 313 -12.31 -14.41 -14.79
N ASP A 314 -13.33 -14.41 -15.66
CA ASP A 314 -13.19 -14.04 -17.08
C ASP A 314 -13.05 -12.51 -17.27
N ILE A 315 -11.93 -11.95 -16.80
CA ILE A 315 -11.62 -10.53 -16.82
C ILE A 315 -11.62 -9.98 -18.27
N PHE A 316 -11.20 -10.81 -19.23
CA PHE A 316 -11.11 -10.46 -20.65
C PHE A 316 -12.41 -10.68 -21.43
N GLY A 317 -13.46 -11.24 -20.81
CA GLY A 317 -14.76 -11.47 -21.46
C GLY A 317 -14.67 -12.34 -22.71
N ARG A 318 -13.83 -13.39 -22.66
CA ARG A 318 -13.57 -14.26 -23.81
C ARG A 318 -14.45 -15.50 -23.84
N ILE A 319 -15.23 -15.75 -22.81
CA ILE A 319 -16.06 -16.94 -22.69
C ILE A 319 -17.53 -16.52 -22.54
N ASP A 320 -18.38 -17.11 -23.37
CA ASP A 320 -19.83 -16.96 -23.28
C ASP A 320 -20.43 -18.26 -22.73
N PHE A 321 -21.14 -18.18 -21.60
CA PHE A 321 -21.75 -19.35 -20.96
C PHE A 321 -23.24 -19.39 -21.27
N LYS A 322 -23.72 -20.52 -21.80
CA LYS A 322 -25.11 -20.72 -22.22
C LYS A 322 -25.70 -21.99 -21.61
N SER A 323 -26.98 -21.93 -21.27
CA SER A 323 -27.73 -23.15 -20.93
C SER A 323 -27.74 -24.09 -22.14
N ALA A 324 -27.34 -25.34 -21.92
CA ALA A 324 -27.48 -26.38 -22.94
C ALA A 324 -28.96 -26.57 -23.32
N GLN A 325 -29.85 -26.59 -22.33
CA GLN A 325 -31.29 -26.83 -22.52
C GLN A 325 -31.97 -25.78 -23.41
N GLN A 326 -31.55 -24.52 -23.32
CA GLN A 326 -32.18 -23.43 -24.07
C GLN A 326 -31.48 -23.17 -25.41
N PHE A 327 -30.16 -23.23 -25.44
CA PHE A 327 -29.40 -22.69 -26.57
C PHE A 327 -28.69 -23.75 -27.41
N ALA A 328 -28.50 -25.01 -26.94
CA ALA A 328 -27.68 -25.96 -27.69
C ALA A 328 -28.22 -26.25 -29.11
N ALA A 329 -29.54 -26.22 -29.30
CA ALA A 329 -30.19 -26.42 -30.59
C ALA A 329 -29.87 -25.32 -31.63
N ASP A 330 -29.52 -24.11 -31.16
CA ASP A 330 -29.22 -22.97 -32.03
C ASP A 330 -27.81 -23.05 -32.64
N TYR A 331 -26.97 -23.98 -32.16
CA TYR A 331 -25.58 -24.13 -32.59
C TYR A 331 -25.39 -25.46 -33.32
N PRO A 332 -25.08 -25.45 -34.64
CA PRO A 332 -24.98 -26.68 -35.43
C PRO A 332 -24.02 -27.73 -34.85
N GLY A 333 -22.90 -27.31 -34.24
CA GLY A 333 -21.93 -28.21 -33.61
C GLY A 333 -22.43 -28.92 -32.34
N MET A 334 -23.49 -28.39 -31.71
CA MET A 334 -24.13 -28.95 -30.52
C MET A 334 -25.48 -29.59 -30.81
N ALA A 335 -26.25 -29.09 -31.78
CA ALA A 335 -27.53 -29.64 -32.20
C ALA A 335 -27.44 -31.11 -32.67
N ALA A 336 -26.26 -31.52 -33.16
CA ALA A 336 -25.99 -32.91 -33.55
C ALA A 336 -25.81 -33.88 -32.36
N VAL A 337 -25.81 -33.40 -31.12
CA VAL A 337 -25.64 -34.21 -29.91
C VAL A 337 -26.96 -34.27 -29.16
N GLU A 338 -27.38 -35.47 -28.76
CA GLU A 338 -28.60 -35.62 -27.96
C GLU A 338 -28.51 -34.88 -26.62
N MET A 339 -29.63 -34.30 -26.17
CA MET A 339 -29.68 -33.47 -24.97
C MET A 339 -29.28 -34.23 -23.69
N ASN A 340 -29.67 -35.50 -23.57
CA ASN A 340 -29.26 -36.38 -22.46
C ASN A 340 -27.73 -36.48 -22.33
N VAL A 341 -27.01 -36.56 -23.45
CA VAL A 341 -25.54 -36.60 -23.54
C VAL A 341 -24.94 -35.23 -23.28
N LEU A 342 -25.51 -34.16 -23.85
CA LEU A 342 -25.06 -32.79 -23.54
C LEU A 342 -25.15 -32.45 -22.06
N LEU A 343 -26.06 -33.08 -21.33
CA LEU A 343 -26.26 -32.89 -19.90
C LEU A 343 -25.41 -33.81 -19.03
N THR A 344 -24.60 -34.73 -19.59
CA THR A 344 -23.61 -35.50 -18.81
C THR A 344 -22.30 -34.72 -18.62
N ASP A 345 -22.00 -33.77 -19.50
CA ASP A 345 -20.71 -33.10 -19.56
C ASP A 345 -20.79 -31.59 -19.74
N LEU A 346 -19.69 -30.90 -19.41
CA LEU A 346 -19.50 -29.51 -19.82
C LEU A 346 -18.95 -29.50 -21.26
N TYR A 347 -19.67 -28.85 -22.16
CA TYR A 347 -19.32 -28.79 -23.58
C TYR A 347 -18.92 -27.40 -24.00
N ALA A 348 -18.06 -27.28 -25.02
CA ALA A 348 -17.73 -25.98 -25.61
C ALA A 348 -17.53 -26.02 -27.13
N LEU A 349 -17.78 -24.88 -27.77
CA LEU A 349 -17.46 -24.58 -29.17
C LEU A 349 -16.47 -23.42 -29.24
N ASP A 350 -15.40 -23.57 -30.02
CA ASP A 350 -14.55 -22.45 -30.41
C ASP A 350 -15.06 -21.72 -31.67
N LYS A 351 -14.33 -20.70 -32.13
CA LYS A 351 -14.66 -19.94 -33.33
C LYS A 351 -14.62 -20.76 -34.63
N ASN A 352 -13.88 -21.87 -34.64
CA ASN A 352 -13.77 -22.77 -35.78
C ASN A 352 -14.82 -23.89 -35.72
N ASN A 353 -15.77 -23.80 -34.78
CA ASN A 353 -16.79 -24.81 -34.52
C ASN A 353 -16.22 -26.16 -34.06
N ASN A 354 -15.00 -26.18 -33.52
CA ASN A 354 -14.45 -27.37 -32.87
C ASN A 354 -15.16 -27.60 -31.55
N ARG A 355 -15.59 -28.86 -31.35
CA ARG A 355 -16.29 -29.28 -30.14
C ARG A 355 -15.31 -29.85 -29.12
N TYR A 356 -15.44 -29.38 -27.88
CA TYR A 356 -14.71 -29.88 -26.72
C TYR A 356 -15.69 -30.36 -25.65
N SER A 357 -15.27 -31.34 -24.85
CA SER A 357 -16.08 -31.90 -23.77
C SER A 357 -15.23 -32.22 -22.54
N GLY A 358 -15.89 -32.20 -21.38
CA GLY A 358 -15.27 -32.58 -20.11
C GLY A 358 -14.05 -31.74 -19.73
N VAL A 359 -12.95 -32.39 -19.35
CA VAL A 359 -11.70 -31.71 -18.96
C VAL A 359 -11.15 -30.85 -20.09
N GLU A 360 -11.34 -31.24 -21.35
CA GLU A 360 -10.88 -30.46 -22.49
C GLU A 360 -11.59 -29.10 -22.56
N THR A 361 -12.87 -29.04 -22.18
CA THR A 361 -13.59 -27.76 -22.04
C THR A 361 -12.92 -26.85 -21.01
N TYR A 362 -12.53 -27.37 -19.85
CA TYR A 362 -11.82 -26.59 -18.82
C TYR A 362 -10.44 -26.13 -19.30
N ARG A 363 -9.70 -26.98 -20.02
CA ARG A 363 -8.44 -26.60 -20.66
C ARG A 363 -8.65 -25.43 -21.62
N GLN A 364 -9.62 -25.50 -22.52
CA GLN A 364 -9.92 -24.41 -23.45
C GLN A 364 -10.30 -23.12 -22.73
N ILE A 365 -11.12 -23.22 -21.67
CA ILE A 365 -11.46 -22.07 -20.81
C ILE A 365 -10.19 -21.40 -20.26
N MET A 366 -9.28 -22.17 -19.68
CA MET A 366 -8.02 -21.65 -19.12
C MET A 366 -7.13 -21.00 -20.19
N LEU A 367 -7.03 -21.62 -21.37
CA LEU A 367 -6.28 -21.07 -22.51
C LEU A 367 -6.88 -19.73 -22.99
N LYS A 368 -8.21 -19.61 -23.05
CA LYS A 368 -8.87 -18.36 -23.47
C LYS A 368 -8.83 -17.27 -22.41
N MET A 369 -8.80 -17.61 -21.12
CA MET A 369 -8.62 -16.64 -20.02
C MET A 369 -7.22 -16.01 -19.98
N LEU A 370 -6.26 -16.50 -20.78
CA LEU A 370 -4.88 -16.03 -20.93
C LEU A 370 -4.00 -16.14 -19.68
N TYR A 371 -4.36 -15.49 -18.58
CA TYR A 371 -3.55 -15.53 -17.36
C TYR A 371 -3.56 -16.90 -16.67
N LEU A 372 -4.52 -17.76 -17.04
CA LEU A 372 -4.56 -19.19 -16.68
C LEU A 372 -4.05 -20.11 -17.80
N ALA A 373 -3.60 -19.58 -18.94
CA ALA A 373 -3.16 -20.39 -20.06
C ALA A 373 -2.01 -21.35 -19.71
N PRO A 374 -1.00 -20.98 -18.88
CA PRO A 374 0.01 -21.93 -18.45
C PRO A 374 -0.58 -23.15 -17.72
N VAL A 375 -1.60 -22.96 -16.88
CA VAL A 375 -2.31 -24.07 -16.21
C VAL A 375 -3.06 -24.93 -17.23
N GLY A 376 -3.71 -24.29 -18.20
CA GLY A 376 -4.35 -24.99 -19.33
C GLY A 376 -3.37 -25.84 -20.15
N MET A 377 -2.16 -25.35 -20.39
CA MET A 377 -1.10 -26.11 -21.06
C MET A 377 -0.63 -27.31 -20.21
N LEU A 378 -0.46 -27.12 -18.91
CA LEU A 378 -0.09 -28.21 -17.98
C LEU A 378 -1.14 -29.32 -17.90
N LEU A 379 -2.43 -28.99 -18.06
CA LEU A 379 -3.51 -29.99 -18.07
C LEU A 379 -3.43 -31.00 -19.23
N GLU A 380 -2.65 -30.72 -20.27
CA GLU A 380 -2.46 -31.63 -21.40
C GLU A 380 -1.37 -32.68 -21.15
N LEU A 381 -0.52 -32.48 -20.14
CA LEU A 381 0.58 -33.39 -19.84
C LEU A 381 0.05 -34.77 -19.45
N PRO A 382 0.68 -35.86 -19.93
CA PRO A 382 0.32 -37.22 -19.56
C PRO A 382 0.42 -37.41 -18.04
N GLY A 383 -0.49 -38.18 -17.45
CA GLY A 383 -0.62 -38.31 -16.00
C GLY A 383 -1.49 -37.21 -15.35
N ILE A 384 -1.21 -35.92 -15.61
CA ILE A 384 -2.06 -34.81 -15.13
C ILE A 384 -3.44 -34.88 -15.80
N LYS A 385 -3.45 -35.04 -17.12
CA LYS A 385 -4.70 -35.17 -17.90
C LYS A 385 -5.54 -36.35 -17.42
N ASP A 386 -4.92 -37.50 -17.19
CA ASP A 386 -5.59 -38.72 -16.75
C ASP A 386 -6.16 -38.57 -15.33
N PHE A 387 -5.39 -37.98 -14.44
CA PHE A 387 -5.84 -37.65 -13.08
C PHE A 387 -7.03 -36.68 -13.12
N ALA A 388 -6.92 -35.58 -13.86
CA ALA A 388 -7.98 -34.60 -14.02
C ALA A 388 -9.26 -35.24 -14.59
N ASN A 389 -9.15 -36.12 -15.58
CA ASN A 389 -10.28 -36.85 -16.15
C ASN A 389 -10.98 -37.73 -15.11
N ARG A 390 -10.21 -38.49 -14.30
CA ARG A 390 -10.78 -39.34 -13.24
C ARG A 390 -11.50 -38.52 -12.19
N THR A 391 -10.88 -37.43 -11.71
CA THR A 391 -11.51 -36.52 -10.74
C THR A 391 -12.77 -35.88 -11.33
N TYR A 392 -12.71 -35.44 -12.58
CA TYR A 392 -13.83 -34.84 -13.26
C TYR A 392 -15.01 -35.82 -13.43
N ARG A 393 -14.78 -37.09 -13.77
CA ARG A 393 -15.84 -38.13 -13.78
C ARG A 393 -16.44 -38.36 -12.41
N SER A 394 -15.62 -38.50 -11.38
CA SER A 394 -16.12 -38.64 -10.00
C SER A 394 -17.06 -37.50 -9.58
N ILE A 395 -16.74 -36.25 -9.95
CA ILE A 395 -17.59 -35.08 -9.66
C ILE A 395 -18.82 -35.04 -10.57
N ALA A 396 -18.62 -35.24 -11.87
CA ALA A 396 -19.68 -35.11 -12.87
C ALA A 396 -20.77 -36.16 -12.68
N ASP A 397 -20.40 -37.40 -12.36
CA ASP A 397 -21.33 -38.52 -12.24
C ASP A 397 -22.05 -38.52 -10.89
N SER A 398 -21.51 -37.81 -9.88
CA SER A 398 -22.12 -37.67 -8.54
C SER A 398 -22.94 -36.38 -8.36
N ARG A 399 -22.96 -35.48 -9.36
CA ARG A 399 -23.65 -34.20 -9.22
C ARG A 399 -25.16 -34.37 -9.18
N GLN A 400 -25.81 -33.59 -8.33
CA GLN A 400 -27.27 -33.55 -8.24
C GLN A 400 -27.84 -32.52 -9.23
N ARG A 401 -28.97 -32.88 -9.85
CA ARG A 401 -29.80 -31.98 -10.65
C ARG A 401 -31.04 -31.66 -9.85
N ILE A 402 -31.41 -30.38 -9.82
CA ILE A 402 -32.64 -29.92 -9.19
C ILE A 402 -33.60 -29.56 -10.31
N THR A 403 -34.59 -30.41 -10.54
CA THR A 403 -35.78 -30.04 -11.30
C THR A 403 -36.62 -29.17 -10.40
N CYS A 404 -36.45 -27.84 -10.47
CA CYS A 404 -37.30 -26.93 -9.69
C CYS A 404 -38.75 -27.00 -10.21
N ASP A 405 -39.62 -27.59 -9.41
CA ASP A 405 -41.06 -27.33 -9.36
C ASP A 405 -41.35 -26.27 -8.27
N ASN A 406 -42.63 -26.02 -7.95
CA ASN A 406 -43.06 -24.98 -6.99
C ASN A 406 -42.50 -25.16 -5.56
N GLU A 407 -41.88 -26.31 -5.24
CA GLU A 407 -41.31 -26.62 -3.92
C GLU A 407 -39.79 -26.44 -3.86
N CYS A 408 -39.18 -25.91 -4.93
CA CYS A 408 -37.73 -25.71 -4.98
C CYS A 408 -37.26 -24.72 -3.90
N TYR A 409 -36.53 -25.21 -2.89
CA TYR A 409 -35.91 -24.36 -1.89
C TYR A 409 -34.80 -23.51 -2.52
N ILE A 410 -35.16 -22.30 -2.94
CA ILE A 410 -34.20 -21.28 -3.35
C ILE A 410 -33.50 -20.83 -2.07
N GLY A 411 -32.28 -21.32 -1.87
CA GLY A 411 -31.43 -20.89 -0.74
C GLY A 411 -31.40 -19.37 -0.64
N SER A 412 -31.55 -18.86 0.59
CA SER A 412 -31.54 -17.42 0.82
C SER A 412 -30.19 -16.81 0.45
N SER A 413 -30.23 -15.60 -0.12
CA SER A 413 -29.02 -14.85 -0.41
C SER A 413 -28.21 -14.63 0.86
N LEU A 414 -26.89 -14.78 0.78
CA LEU A 414 -26.01 -14.48 1.91
C LEU A 414 -26.26 -13.05 2.43
N PRO A 415 -26.48 -12.87 3.75
CA PRO A 415 -26.71 -11.55 4.31
C PRO A 415 -25.44 -10.71 4.21
N ASP A 416 -25.64 -9.41 4.00
CA ASP A 416 -24.57 -8.43 4.05
C ASP A 416 -24.56 -7.72 5.41
N ASN A 417 -23.57 -8.08 6.22
CA ASN A 417 -23.41 -7.57 7.58
C ASN A 417 -22.20 -6.64 7.72
N THR A 418 -21.70 -6.08 6.61
CA THR A 418 -20.59 -5.11 6.66
C THR A 418 -21.01 -3.82 7.38
N PHE A 419 -20.06 -3.12 8.00
CA PHE A 419 -20.34 -1.83 8.64
C PHE A 419 -20.81 -0.81 7.60
N TYR A 420 -20.28 -0.86 6.38
CA TYR A 420 -20.75 -0.02 5.30
C TYR A 420 -22.23 -0.27 4.99
N HIS A 421 -22.64 -1.53 4.82
CA HIS A 421 -24.04 -1.86 4.54
C HIS A 421 -24.96 -1.38 5.66
N GLN A 422 -24.65 -1.71 6.93
CA GLN A 422 -25.47 -1.34 8.07
C GLN A 422 -25.62 0.18 8.23
N LEU A 423 -24.51 0.92 8.13
CA LEU A 423 -24.49 2.36 8.39
C LEU A 423 -24.90 3.20 7.17
N PHE A 424 -24.28 2.97 6.01
CA PHE A 424 -24.42 3.82 4.82
C PHE A 424 -25.52 3.35 3.86
N GLU A 425 -25.95 2.08 3.93
CA GLU A 425 -27.03 1.56 3.08
C GLU A 425 -28.31 1.28 3.87
N GLY A 426 -28.21 0.84 5.12
CA GLY A 426 -29.35 0.65 6.02
C GLY A 426 -29.76 1.96 6.66
N TYR A 427 -29.06 2.36 7.73
CA TYR A 427 -29.44 3.49 8.56
C TYR A 427 -29.48 4.83 7.79
N ALA A 428 -28.51 5.10 6.93
CA ALA A 428 -28.46 6.33 6.15
C ALA A 428 -29.61 6.46 5.14
N ARG A 429 -30.16 5.34 4.61
CA ARG A 429 -31.35 5.39 3.75
C ARG A 429 -32.62 5.67 4.54
N GLN A 430 -32.74 5.09 5.75
CA GLN A 430 -33.90 5.30 6.61
C GLN A 430 -33.94 6.71 7.21
N LYS A 431 -32.80 7.23 7.67
CA LYS A 431 -32.71 8.53 8.37
C LYS A 431 -31.56 9.40 7.81
N PRO A 432 -31.61 9.82 6.53
CA PRO A 432 -30.49 10.48 5.85
C PRO A 432 -30.03 11.75 6.55
N LYS A 433 -30.94 12.67 6.91
CA LYS A 433 -30.57 13.92 7.61
C LYS A 433 -29.94 13.67 8.98
N ALA A 434 -30.44 12.70 9.74
CA ALA A 434 -29.89 12.39 11.07
C ALA A 434 -28.49 11.77 10.94
N PHE A 435 -28.31 10.84 10.01
CA PHE A 435 -27.01 10.25 9.69
C PHE A 435 -26.00 11.32 9.24
N THR A 436 -26.37 12.18 8.29
CA THR A 436 -25.51 13.28 7.83
C THR A 436 -25.12 14.22 8.98
N ARG A 437 -26.03 14.55 9.91
CA ARG A 437 -25.68 15.37 11.09
C ARG A 437 -24.63 14.70 11.96
N LYS A 438 -24.77 13.39 12.23
CA LYS A 438 -23.78 12.62 13.00
C LYS A 438 -22.43 12.61 12.29
N LEU A 439 -22.42 12.27 11.00
CA LEU A 439 -21.20 12.19 10.22
C LEU A 439 -20.51 13.55 10.08
N ALA A 440 -21.27 14.64 9.91
CA ALA A 440 -20.71 15.99 9.89
C ALA A 440 -20.00 16.33 11.20
N LYS A 441 -20.55 15.94 12.36
CA LYS A 441 -19.87 16.11 13.65
C LYS A 441 -18.57 15.31 13.74
N ILE A 442 -18.56 14.07 13.26
CA ILE A 442 -17.35 13.23 13.21
C ILE A 442 -16.28 13.90 12.33
N VAL A 443 -16.65 14.38 11.13
CA VAL A 443 -15.71 15.08 10.24
C VAL A 443 -15.17 16.36 10.89
N LEU A 444 -16.01 17.12 11.61
CA LEU A 444 -15.54 18.28 12.36
C LEU A 444 -14.58 17.91 13.50
N ALA A 445 -14.80 16.78 14.17
CA ALA A 445 -13.88 16.28 15.19
C ALA A 445 -12.52 15.88 14.58
N LEU A 446 -12.52 15.19 13.44
CA LEU A 446 -11.29 14.86 12.71
C LEU A 446 -10.55 16.12 12.25
N LEU A 447 -11.29 17.13 11.75
CA LEU A 447 -10.70 18.43 11.40
C LEU A 447 -10.10 19.13 12.62
N PHE A 448 -10.75 19.07 13.78
CA PHE A 448 -10.21 19.63 15.01
C PHE A 448 -8.90 18.94 15.41
N LEU A 449 -8.82 17.61 15.34
CA LEU A 449 -7.58 16.86 15.61
C LEU A 449 -6.46 17.25 14.64
N GLN A 450 -6.77 17.38 13.35
CA GLN A 450 -5.79 17.85 12.36
C GLN A 450 -5.33 19.28 12.67
N ILE A 451 -6.25 20.20 12.95
CA ILE A 451 -5.93 21.58 13.28
C ILE A 451 -5.06 21.65 14.54
N ASN A 452 -5.34 20.81 15.55
CA ASN A 452 -4.49 20.70 16.73
C ASN A 452 -3.06 20.33 16.34
N SER A 453 -2.87 19.33 15.47
CA SER A 453 -1.54 18.96 14.93
C SER A 453 -0.85 20.13 14.23
N THR A 454 -1.53 20.73 13.26
CA THR A 454 -0.99 21.80 12.42
C THR A 454 -0.67 23.06 13.23
N VAL A 455 -1.53 23.45 14.17
CA VAL A 455 -1.29 24.62 15.01
C VAL A 455 -0.17 24.35 16.00
N HIS A 456 -0.15 23.18 16.65
CA HIS A 456 0.86 22.87 17.66
C HIS A 456 2.26 22.77 17.06
N TYR A 457 2.45 21.96 16.02
CA TYR A 457 3.78 21.70 15.45
C TYR A 457 4.10 22.52 14.20
N GLY A 458 3.08 22.87 13.41
CA GLY A 458 3.25 23.66 12.19
C GLY A 458 3.41 25.15 12.46
N LEU A 459 2.77 25.69 13.51
CA LEU A 459 2.77 27.12 13.80
C LEU A 459 3.42 27.46 15.15
N ALA A 460 2.88 26.96 16.26
CA ALA A 460 3.32 27.36 17.60
C ALA A 460 4.80 27.02 17.82
N TYR A 461 5.21 25.78 17.52
CA TYR A 461 6.62 25.37 17.62
C TYR A 461 7.58 26.16 16.72
N ARG A 462 7.10 26.68 15.58
CA ARG A 462 7.95 27.30 14.54
C ARG A 462 7.98 28.82 14.60
N LEU A 463 6.96 29.43 15.17
CA LEU A 463 6.89 30.87 15.34
C LEU A 463 7.51 31.24 16.69
N PRO A 464 8.36 32.28 16.75
CA PRO A 464 8.96 32.78 17.99
C PRO A 464 7.92 33.58 18.81
N LEU A 465 6.75 32.99 19.02
CA LEU A 465 5.73 33.51 19.90
C LEU A 465 6.18 33.17 21.31
N ALA A 466 6.31 34.15 22.21
CA ALA A 466 6.68 33.91 23.60
C ALA A 466 5.58 33.21 24.42
N TYR A 467 4.81 32.31 23.79
CA TYR A 467 3.69 31.58 24.40
C TYR A 467 4.19 30.72 25.58
N GLU A 468 5.42 30.22 25.52
CA GLU A 468 6.05 29.46 26.61
C GLU A 468 6.12 30.23 27.94
N LYS A 469 6.05 31.57 27.89
CA LYS A 469 6.04 32.43 29.08
C LYS A 469 4.64 32.59 29.70
N TRP A 470 3.58 32.14 29.03
CA TRP A 470 2.22 32.25 29.55
C TRP A 470 1.92 31.13 30.54
N PRO A 471 1.26 31.42 31.69
CA PRO A 471 0.96 30.39 32.71
C PRO A 471 0.16 29.19 32.19
N ILE A 472 -0.66 29.40 31.16
CA ILE A 472 -1.54 28.37 30.59
C ILE A 472 -0.88 27.52 29.49
N SER A 473 0.32 27.88 29.04
CA SER A 473 0.97 27.28 27.87
C SER A 473 1.36 25.82 28.07
N GLN A 474 1.88 25.48 29.25
CA GLN A 474 2.31 24.12 29.59
C GLN A 474 1.13 23.14 29.64
N PRO A 475 0.04 23.41 30.40
CA PRO A 475 -1.16 22.58 30.36
C PRO A 475 -1.75 22.43 28.95
N LEU A 476 -1.77 23.51 28.17
CA LEU A 476 -2.29 23.49 26.79
C LEU A 476 -1.42 22.63 25.87
N SER A 477 -0.09 22.73 25.99
CA SER A 477 0.86 21.90 25.25
C SER A 477 0.70 20.42 25.59
N GLN A 478 0.59 20.08 26.88
CA GLN A 478 0.36 18.71 27.34
C GLN A 478 -0.96 18.14 26.82
N ALA A 479 -2.04 18.92 26.90
CA ALA A 479 -3.35 18.50 26.36
C ALA A 479 -3.29 18.28 24.84
N SER A 480 -2.64 19.18 24.11
CA SER A 480 -2.43 19.03 22.67
C SER A 480 -1.62 17.76 22.33
N ASN A 481 -0.53 17.51 23.05
CA ASN A 481 0.30 16.31 22.86
C ASN A 481 -0.46 15.02 23.17
N ALA A 482 -1.32 15.02 24.20
CA ALA A 482 -2.18 13.87 24.50
C ALA A 482 -3.19 13.60 23.37
N LEU A 483 -3.81 14.65 22.82
CA LEU A 483 -4.70 14.52 21.65
C LEU A 483 -3.94 13.97 20.44
N LEU A 484 -2.72 14.46 20.21
CA LEU A 484 -1.87 14.03 19.10
C LEU A 484 -1.45 12.57 19.23
N MET A 485 -1.08 12.12 20.42
CA MET A 485 -0.75 10.73 20.69
C MET A 485 -1.94 9.81 20.34
N VAL A 486 -3.15 10.18 20.74
CA VAL A 486 -4.35 9.39 20.41
C VAL A 486 -4.65 9.44 18.91
N SER A 487 -4.55 10.62 18.29
CA SER A 487 -4.89 10.79 16.88
C SER A 487 -3.87 10.14 15.93
N SER A 488 -2.59 10.13 16.28
CA SER A 488 -1.54 9.47 15.50
C SER A 488 -1.70 7.96 15.59
N THR A 489 -1.87 7.43 16.81
CA THR A 489 -1.99 5.99 17.11
C THR A 489 -3.18 5.35 16.40
N PHE A 490 -4.35 6.01 16.43
CA PHE A 490 -5.61 5.41 15.97
C PHE A 490 -6.23 6.03 14.72
N LEU A 491 -5.79 7.20 14.26
CA LEU A 491 -6.42 7.85 13.11
C LEU A 491 -5.43 8.22 12.02
N GLY A 492 -4.13 7.98 12.24
CA GLY A 492 -3.08 8.38 11.32
C GLY A 492 -2.92 9.90 11.21
N ILE A 493 -3.47 10.67 12.16
CA ILE A 493 -3.37 12.14 12.18
C ILE A 493 -2.14 12.52 12.99
N THR A 494 -1.09 12.96 12.30
CA THR A 494 0.22 13.32 12.85
C THR A 494 0.76 14.59 12.16
N PRO A 495 1.83 15.23 12.66
CA PRO A 495 2.50 16.31 11.93
C PRO A 495 3.28 15.79 10.73
N HIS A 496 3.15 16.42 9.57
CA HIS A 496 3.77 15.97 8.31
C HIS A 496 4.98 16.82 7.92
N ALA A 497 5.94 16.89 8.84
CA ALA A 497 7.16 17.68 8.75
C ALA A 497 8.28 16.99 7.93
N LEU A 498 8.01 16.68 6.65
CA LEU A 498 8.94 15.95 5.78
C LEU A 498 9.94 16.89 5.07
N TYR A 499 11.24 16.55 5.15
CA TYR A 499 12.34 17.23 4.43
C TYR A 499 12.41 18.74 4.63
N LEU A 500 12.24 19.16 5.88
CA LEU A 500 12.33 20.55 6.31
C LEU A 500 13.77 20.93 6.65
N HIS A 501 13.98 22.23 6.89
CA HIS A 501 15.30 22.78 7.14
C HIS A 501 15.93 22.18 8.40
N ASP A 502 15.13 21.86 9.41
CA ASP A 502 15.56 21.19 10.65
C ASP A 502 16.22 19.83 10.41
N HIS A 503 15.92 19.17 9.28
CA HIS A 503 16.54 17.89 8.92
C HIS A 503 17.92 18.05 8.27
N PHE A 504 18.16 19.17 7.59
CA PHE A 504 19.36 19.36 6.75
C PHE A 504 20.32 20.42 7.29
N ALA A 505 19.85 21.36 8.10
CA ALA A 505 20.69 22.36 8.74
C ALA A 505 21.67 21.67 9.70
N GLY A 506 22.97 21.78 9.43
CA GLY A 506 24.02 21.08 10.17
C GLY A 506 24.22 19.61 9.77
N TYR A 507 23.48 19.10 8.78
CA TYR A 507 23.67 17.75 8.25
C TYR A 507 24.86 17.73 7.27
N ASP A 508 26.07 17.97 7.78
CA ASP A 508 27.30 18.16 7.00
C ASP A 508 28.18 16.90 6.91
N ARG A 509 27.69 15.77 7.42
CA ARG A 509 28.44 14.52 7.51
C ARG A 509 27.54 13.30 7.40
N ILE A 510 28.12 12.23 6.88
CA ILE A 510 27.55 10.89 6.85
C ILE A 510 28.59 9.87 7.32
N LEU A 511 28.09 8.72 7.76
CA LEU A 511 28.83 7.60 8.30
C LEU A 511 28.62 6.34 7.47
N ALA A 512 29.64 5.49 7.43
CA ALA A 512 29.54 4.15 6.87
C ALA A 512 30.37 3.18 7.71
N ILE A 513 30.21 1.90 7.41
CA ILE A 513 30.87 0.82 8.13
C ILE A 513 31.54 -0.09 7.11
N THR A 514 32.82 -0.34 7.31
CA THR A 514 33.62 -1.32 6.57
C THR A 514 34.15 -2.36 7.56
N TYR A 515 34.63 -3.49 7.06
CA TYR A 515 35.26 -4.54 7.88
C TYR A 515 36.51 -5.05 7.18
N ILE A 516 37.40 -5.68 7.95
CA ILE A 516 38.56 -6.37 7.40
C ILE A 516 38.20 -7.83 7.17
N ASP A 517 38.30 -8.31 5.94
CA ASP A 517 38.06 -9.71 5.61
C ASP A 517 39.21 -10.61 6.09
N PRO A 518 39.04 -11.95 6.11
CA PRO A 518 40.10 -12.88 6.52
C PRO A 518 41.38 -12.80 5.66
N GLN A 519 41.32 -12.17 4.48
CA GLN A 519 42.45 -11.94 3.59
C GLN A 519 43.18 -10.62 3.90
N GLY A 520 42.70 -9.85 4.88
CA GLY A 520 43.27 -8.57 5.29
C GLY A 520 42.83 -7.38 4.44
N ASN A 521 41.85 -7.56 3.54
CA ASN A 521 41.35 -6.47 2.72
C ASN A 521 40.16 -5.77 3.39
N GLU A 522 40.08 -4.46 3.22
CA GLU A 522 38.94 -3.69 3.69
C GLU A 522 37.76 -3.82 2.72
N GLN A 523 36.63 -4.28 3.23
CA GLN A 523 35.39 -4.48 2.49
C GLN A 523 34.27 -3.60 3.03
N TRP A 524 33.40 -3.13 2.15
CA TRP A 524 32.21 -2.37 2.53
C TRP A 524 31.13 -3.30 3.06
N LEU A 525 30.53 -2.94 4.20
CA LEU A 525 29.33 -3.63 4.66
C LEU A 525 28.20 -3.36 3.65
N PRO A 526 27.35 -4.35 3.31
CA PRO A 526 26.23 -4.19 2.36
C PRO A 526 25.07 -3.35 2.93
N PHE A 527 25.40 -2.13 3.31
CA PHE A 527 24.55 -1.19 4.03
C PHE A 527 24.67 0.22 3.43
N VAL A 528 25.84 0.84 3.54
CA VAL A 528 26.19 2.11 2.89
C VAL A 528 27.36 1.85 1.94
N ASN A 529 27.30 2.31 0.68
CA ASN A 529 28.37 2.11 -0.30
C ASN A 529 29.40 3.26 -0.33
N GLU A 530 30.39 3.19 -1.24
CA GLU A 530 31.45 4.21 -1.33
C GLU A 530 30.92 5.60 -1.68
N GLN A 531 29.79 5.68 -2.40
CA GLN A 531 29.14 6.94 -2.72
C GLN A 531 28.46 7.56 -1.50
N GLY A 532 28.19 6.77 -0.44
CA GLY A 532 27.41 7.18 0.72
C GLY A 532 25.92 6.92 0.56
N ARG A 533 25.51 6.06 -0.38
CA ARG A 533 24.12 5.65 -0.58
C ARG A 533 23.77 4.46 0.30
N LEU A 534 22.56 4.45 0.85
CA LEU A 534 22.02 3.23 1.44
C LEU A 534 21.60 2.25 0.33
N LEU A 535 22.09 1.01 0.44
CA LEU A 535 21.87 -0.04 -0.55
C LEU A 535 20.55 -0.78 -0.33
N ALA A 536 19.96 -1.31 -1.40
CA ALA A 536 18.86 -2.27 -1.28
C ALA A 536 19.26 -3.46 -0.40
N PRO A 537 18.40 -3.96 0.51
CA PRO A 537 17.03 -3.54 0.79
C PRO A 537 16.90 -2.55 1.97
N ASN A 538 17.95 -1.80 2.34
CA ASN A 538 18.02 -0.89 3.51
C ASN A 538 17.25 0.44 3.33
N TRP A 539 16.06 0.37 2.74
CA TRP A 539 15.19 1.51 2.45
C TRP A 539 14.12 1.71 3.54
N GLY A 540 13.29 2.74 3.38
CA GLY A 540 12.12 2.98 4.24
C GLY A 540 12.49 3.11 5.71
N ARG A 541 12.08 2.13 6.54
CA ARG A 541 12.34 2.11 7.98
C ARG A 541 13.82 2.03 8.34
N VAL A 542 14.59 1.21 7.63
CA VAL A 542 16.04 1.07 7.89
C VAL A 542 16.77 2.35 7.47
N HIS A 543 16.34 2.96 6.36
CA HIS A 543 16.81 4.29 5.99
C HIS A 543 16.50 5.33 7.08
N SER A 544 15.26 5.37 7.59
CA SER A 544 14.87 6.32 8.65
C SER A 544 15.68 6.10 9.94
N MET A 545 15.83 4.84 10.37
CA MET A 545 16.65 4.45 11.52
C MET A 545 18.07 5.01 11.41
N TRP A 546 18.69 4.94 10.24
CA TRP A 546 20.06 5.41 10.06
C TRP A 546 20.16 6.92 9.83
N ALA A 547 19.49 7.42 8.78
CA ALA A 547 19.64 8.79 8.29
C ALA A 547 18.87 9.83 9.11
N ASN A 548 17.77 9.44 9.78
CA ASN A 548 16.93 10.38 10.52
C ASN A 548 17.05 10.23 12.04
N ILE A 549 17.52 9.06 12.52
CA ILE A 549 17.54 8.73 13.94
C ILE A 549 18.97 8.59 14.46
N ALA A 550 19.82 7.77 13.81
CA ALA A 550 21.19 7.51 14.26
C ALA A 550 22.17 8.65 13.92
N VAL A 551 22.17 9.09 12.66
CA VAL A 551 23.08 10.11 12.12
C VAL A 551 22.30 11.40 11.91
N THR A 552 21.99 12.12 12.99
CA THR A 552 21.30 13.42 12.94
C THR A 552 22.30 14.58 12.75
N PRO A 553 21.85 15.81 12.45
CA PRO A 553 22.73 16.99 12.40
C PRO A 553 23.55 17.20 13.68
N THR A 554 22.95 16.88 14.83
CA THR A 554 23.63 16.79 16.13
C THR A 554 23.57 15.35 16.61
N ILE A 555 24.66 14.61 16.42
CA ILE A 555 24.74 13.17 16.70
C ILE A 555 24.76 12.94 18.21
N ASN A 556 23.86 12.08 18.68
CA ASN A 556 23.89 11.57 20.05
C ASN A 556 24.69 10.26 20.10
N ASN A 557 25.82 10.24 20.82
CA ASN A 557 26.72 9.08 20.86
C ASN A 557 26.07 7.80 21.38
N ILE A 558 25.18 7.87 22.38
CA ILE A 558 24.51 6.68 22.93
C ILE A 558 23.63 6.05 21.86
N ARG A 559 22.85 6.89 21.15
CA ARG A 559 21.99 6.45 20.06
C ARG A 559 22.79 5.92 18.88
N LEU A 560 23.86 6.60 18.49
CA LEU A 560 24.73 6.15 17.40
C LEU A 560 25.35 4.79 17.73
N ARG A 561 25.91 4.60 18.92
CA ARG A 561 26.49 3.32 19.37
C ARG A 561 25.46 2.19 19.30
N LYS A 562 24.22 2.42 19.77
CA LYS A 562 23.11 1.45 19.65
C LYS A 562 22.89 1.01 18.19
N PHE A 563 22.87 1.94 17.25
CA PHE A 563 22.60 1.59 15.85
C PHE A 563 23.81 1.04 15.11
N ILE A 564 25.04 1.44 15.47
CA ILE A 564 26.25 0.77 15.00
C ILE A 564 26.21 -0.70 15.43
N MET A 565 25.95 -0.98 16.71
CA MET A 565 25.79 -2.35 17.22
C MET A 565 24.76 -3.15 16.42
N LYS A 566 23.55 -2.61 16.24
CA LYS A 566 22.49 -3.27 15.49
C LYS A 566 22.92 -3.57 14.05
N VAL A 567 23.51 -2.60 13.36
CA VAL A 567 23.96 -2.75 11.97
C VAL A 567 25.09 -3.77 11.85
N THR A 568 26.13 -3.69 12.71
CA THR A 568 27.27 -4.62 12.66
C THR A 568 26.89 -6.03 13.05
N ALA A 569 25.99 -6.23 14.03
CA ALA A 569 25.51 -7.55 14.40
C ALA A 569 24.66 -8.16 13.28
N PHE A 570 23.69 -7.40 12.75
CA PHE A 570 22.79 -7.89 11.70
C PHE A 570 23.55 -8.22 10.42
N TRP A 571 24.33 -7.28 9.90
CA TRP A 571 25.05 -7.49 8.65
C TRP A 571 26.29 -8.36 8.81
N GLY A 572 26.93 -8.37 10.00
CA GLY A 572 27.99 -9.34 10.30
C GLY A 572 27.49 -10.77 10.13
N GLN A 573 26.35 -11.09 10.75
CA GLN A 573 25.73 -12.41 10.60
C GLN A 573 25.28 -12.68 9.15
N LYS A 574 24.61 -11.71 8.48
CA LYS A 574 24.13 -11.88 7.10
C LYS A 574 25.26 -12.02 6.07
N SER A 575 26.42 -11.44 6.34
CA SER A 575 27.63 -11.55 5.51
C SER A 575 28.52 -12.73 5.89
N GLY A 576 28.12 -13.54 6.88
CA GLY A 576 28.88 -14.72 7.32
C GLY A 576 30.16 -14.38 8.10
N LEU A 577 30.24 -13.20 8.70
CA LEU A 577 31.36 -12.80 9.55
C LEU A 577 31.25 -13.46 10.93
N ASN A 578 32.40 -13.82 11.51
CA ASN A 578 32.45 -14.38 12.86
C ASN A 578 32.42 -13.26 13.91
N LEU A 579 31.31 -13.11 14.63
CA LEU A 579 31.18 -12.12 15.71
C LEU A 579 31.94 -12.50 17.00
N ASP A 580 32.65 -13.63 17.02
CA ASP A 580 33.55 -13.98 18.11
C ASP A 580 34.91 -13.26 17.99
N ASP A 581 35.30 -12.83 16.78
CA ASP A 581 36.49 -12.00 16.52
C ASP A 581 36.36 -11.29 15.17
N VAL A 582 35.84 -10.06 15.18
CA VAL A 582 35.81 -9.21 13.98
C VAL A 582 35.92 -7.74 14.33
N THR A 583 36.64 -7.01 13.48
CA THR A 583 36.82 -5.57 13.58
C THR A 583 36.12 -4.86 12.43
N PHE A 584 35.30 -3.88 12.79
CA PHE A 584 34.66 -2.95 11.87
C PHE A 584 35.30 -1.57 11.97
N ASN A 585 35.53 -0.92 10.83
CA ASN A 585 35.97 0.46 10.77
C ASN A 585 34.76 1.38 10.58
N ILE A 586 34.70 2.44 11.36
CA ILE A 586 33.67 3.48 11.21
C ILE A 586 34.25 4.60 10.35
N LYS A 587 33.62 4.81 9.20
CA LYS A 587 34.02 5.80 8.20
C LYS A 587 33.14 7.03 8.32
N MET A 588 33.71 8.22 8.14
CA MET A 588 32.99 9.48 8.03
C MET A 588 33.33 10.16 6.70
N LYS A 589 32.30 10.72 6.05
CA LYS A 589 32.44 11.57 4.87
C LYS A 589 31.73 12.89 5.12
N LYS A 590 32.38 14.00 4.79
CA LYS A 590 31.78 15.34 4.81
C LYS A 590 30.94 15.57 3.56
N ILE A 591 29.74 16.11 3.73
CA ILE A 591 28.80 16.47 2.66
C ILE A 591 28.30 17.89 2.86
N ALA A 592 27.74 18.48 1.81
CA ALA A 592 27.14 19.80 1.87
C ALA A 592 25.61 19.71 1.61
N PRO A 593 24.79 20.27 2.53
CA PRO A 593 23.37 20.53 2.30
C PRO A 593 23.12 22.03 2.01
N PRO A 594 23.49 22.54 0.82
CA PRO A 594 23.36 23.97 0.52
C PRO A 594 21.89 24.41 0.50
N THR A 595 21.64 25.62 0.99
CA THR A 595 20.29 26.23 0.92
C THR A 595 19.98 26.82 -0.45
N GLN A 596 21.00 27.01 -1.30
CA GLN A 596 20.89 27.48 -2.67
C GLN A 596 21.26 26.37 -3.65
N TRP A 597 20.85 26.52 -4.91
CA TRP A 597 21.16 25.54 -5.93
C TRP A 597 22.66 25.59 -6.26
N VAL A 598 23.27 24.42 -6.34
CA VAL A 598 24.70 24.28 -6.64
C VAL A 598 24.84 23.29 -7.80
N PRO A 599 25.58 23.64 -8.86
CA PRO A 599 25.84 22.72 -9.96
C PRO A 599 26.51 21.44 -9.45
N ASP A 600 26.00 20.31 -9.89
CA ASP A 600 26.51 18.96 -9.68
C ASP A 600 26.68 18.56 -8.21
N GLN A 601 25.79 19.07 -7.35
CA GLN A 601 25.87 18.88 -5.91
C GLN A 601 25.86 17.40 -5.48
N LEU A 602 25.09 16.55 -6.16
CA LEU A 602 25.02 15.13 -5.83
C LEU A 602 26.39 14.45 -6.04
N HIS A 603 27.03 14.65 -7.19
CA HIS A 603 28.35 14.10 -7.47
C HIS A 603 29.43 14.70 -6.58
N LYS A 604 29.38 16.00 -6.28
CA LYS A 604 30.28 16.63 -5.29
C LYS A 604 30.21 15.91 -3.95
N ASN A 605 29.00 15.60 -3.48
CA ASN A 605 28.81 14.83 -2.25
C ASN A 605 29.28 13.37 -2.38
N PHE A 606 29.16 12.74 -3.56
CA PHE A 606 29.69 11.38 -3.77
C PHE A 606 31.23 11.33 -3.74
N LEU A 607 31.89 12.32 -4.34
CA LEU A 607 33.34 12.36 -4.51
C LEU A 607 34.09 12.77 -3.24
N SER A 608 33.41 13.28 -2.21
CA SER A 608 34.03 13.55 -0.92
C SER A 608 34.72 12.31 -0.35
N GLN A 609 35.89 12.49 0.26
CA GLN A 609 36.70 11.40 0.79
C GLN A 609 36.11 10.82 2.08
N TRP A 610 36.28 9.51 2.26
CA TRP A 610 36.01 8.82 3.52
C TRP A 610 37.25 8.81 4.41
N LEU A 611 37.06 9.14 5.68
CA LEU A 611 38.08 9.04 6.72
C LEU A 611 37.65 7.99 7.74
N THR A 612 38.56 7.10 8.14
CA THR A 612 38.32 6.24 9.31
C THR A 612 38.39 7.12 10.56
N ILE A 613 37.31 7.15 11.34
CA ILE A 613 37.23 7.95 12.56
C ILE A 613 37.33 7.11 13.84
N GLY A 614 37.29 5.77 13.71
CA GLY A 614 37.45 4.84 14.81
C GLY A 614 37.03 3.42 14.41
N THR A 615 37.01 2.52 15.39
CA THR A 615 36.75 1.09 15.18
C THR A 615 35.73 0.55 16.18
N VAL A 616 35.14 -0.58 15.82
CA VAL A 616 34.25 -1.37 16.67
C VAL A 616 34.69 -2.81 16.60
N HIS A 617 34.93 -3.40 17.77
CA HIS A 617 35.42 -4.77 17.89
C HIS A 617 34.35 -5.65 18.53
N TRP A 618 34.11 -6.79 17.91
CA TRP A 618 33.31 -7.86 18.47
C TRP A 618 34.23 -8.97 18.96
N VAL A 619 34.13 -9.30 20.24
CA VAL A 619 34.84 -10.42 20.88
C VAL A 619 33.83 -11.20 21.70
N ASP A 620 33.74 -12.52 21.49
CA ASP A 620 32.76 -13.39 22.16
C ASP A 620 31.33 -12.82 22.13
N LYS A 621 30.92 -12.26 20.98
CA LYS A 621 29.61 -11.61 20.79
C LYS A 621 29.35 -10.41 21.71
N GLN A 622 30.39 -9.81 22.25
CA GLN A 622 30.35 -8.54 22.97
C GLN A 622 31.01 -7.44 22.13
N ILE A 623 30.37 -6.27 22.11
CA ILE A 623 30.83 -5.13 21.33
C ILE A 623 31.61 -4.13 22.19
N SER A 624 32.74 -3.66 21.69
CA SER A 624 33.51 -2.54 22.24
C SER A 624 33.70 -1.46 21.18
N TYR A 625 33.82 -0.21 21.62
CA TYR A 625 33.88 0.97 20.75
C TYR A 625 35.16 1.74 21.02
N ASP A 626 35.97 1.91 19.98
CA ASP A 626 37.03 2.92 19.93
C ASP A 626 36.55 4.04 19.00
N LEU A 627 35.79 4.98 19.59
CA LEU A 627 35.21 6.11 18.87
C LEU A 627 35.48 7.41 19.63
N PRO A 628 35.65 8.53 18.90
CA PRO A 628 35.79 9.85 19.49
C PRO A 628 34.68 10.16 20.49
N MET A 629 35.06 10.81 21.60
CA MET A 629 34.13 11.25 22.64
C MET A 629 33.11 12.26 22.10
N ASP A 630 33.48 13.08 21.12
CA ASP A 630 32.56 13.95 20.39
C ASP A 630 32.78 13.81 18.89
N ILE A 631 31.87 13.11 18.21
CA ILE A 631 31.90 12.96 16.75
C ILE A 631 31.46 14.26 16.04
N ASN A 632 30.73 15.13 16.74
CA ASN A 632 30.26 16.39 16.16
C ASN A 632 31.39 17.41 15.97
N SER A 633 32.47 17.30 16.74
CA SER A 633 33.64 18.18 16.64
C SER A 633 34.59 17.82 15.48
N LEU A 634 34.40 16.66 14.84
CA LEU A 634 35.21 16.22 13.70
C LEU A 634 34.82 16.89 12.39
#